data_AF-D9PHN8-F1
#
_entry.id   AF-D9PHN8-F1
#
_cell.length_a   1.000
_cell.length_b   1.000
_cell.length_c   1.000
_cell.angle_alpha   90.00
_cell.angle_beta   90.00
_cell.angle_gamma   90.00
#
_symmetry.space_group_name_H-M   'P 1'
#
loop_
_entity.id
_entity.type
_entity.pdbx_description
1 polymer ?
#
loop_
_entity_poly.entity_id
_entity_poly.type
_entity_poly.pdbx_seq_one_letter_code
_entity_poly.pdbx_strand_id
1 'polypeptide(L)'
;MLTCQGIKDARAFKHSSEGSAVLESIRTYLEGQTIRRVTFAATEDGIATTLHLDNHESFRFQDEDLALDTLYEQHSAFFWQRHHPSGNNTERSTS
;
A
#
# COMPACT_ATOMS: atom_id res chain seq x y z
N MET A 1 8.36 -8.63 6.17
CA MET A 1 9.50 -8.25 7.03
C MET A 1 10.81 -8.37 6.24
N LEU A 2 11.50 -7.26 5.98
CA LEU A 2 12.86 -7.31 5.41
C LEU A 2 13.81 -7.91 6.45
N THR A 3 14.58 -8.92 6.07
CA THR A 3 15.59 -9.50 6.97
C THR A 3 16.71 -8.49 7.22
N CYS A 4 17.44 -8.63 8.33
CA CYS A 4 18.64 -7.83 8.59
C CYS A 4 19.65 -7.89 7.42
N GLN A 5 19.63 -8.98 6.65
CA GLN A 5 20.41 -9.12 5.43
C GLN A 5 19.84 -8.27 4.28
N GLY A 6 18.53 -8.34 4.03
CA GLY A 6 17.88 -7.53 3.00
C GLY A 6 18.06 -6.02 3.20
N ILE A 7 18.08 -5.53 4.44
CA ILE A 7 18.38 -4.12 4.74
C ILE A 7 19.83 -3.76 4.37
N LYS A 8 20.79 -4.64 4.65
CA LYS A 8 22.20 -4.44 4.29
C LYS A 8 22.38 -4.44 2.78
N ASP A 9 21.72 -5.36 2.08
CA ASP A 9 21.79 -5.46 0.62
C ASP A 9 21.18 -4.23 -0.05
N ALA A 10 20.02 -3.76 0.43
CA ALA A 10 19.39 -2.53 -0.06
C ALA A 10 20.28 -1.29 0.19
N ARG A 11 20.95 -1.21 1.34
CA ARG A 11 21.94 -0.15 1.61
C ARG A 11 23.13 -0.25 0.67
N ALA A 12 23.68 -1.44 0.46
CA ALA A 12 24.78 -1.67 -0.46
C ALA A 12 24.39 -1.27 -1.89
N PHE A 13 23.20 -1.63 -2.34
CA PHE A 13 22.66 -1.24 -3.64
C PHE A 13 22.51 0.29 -3.74
N LYS A 14 21.89 0.95 -2.75
CA LYS A 14 21.76 2.41 -2.72
C LYS A 14 23.10 3.13 -2.87
N HIS A 15 24.17 2.56 -2.32
CA HIS A 15 25.52 3.13 -2.37
C HIS A 15 26.37 2.64 -3.54
N SER A 16 25.87 1.70 -4.35
CA SER A 16 26.55 1.27 -5.57
C SER A 16 26.38 2.30 -6.68
N SER A 17 27.26 2.25 -7.68
CA SER A 17 27.14 3.08 -8.88
C SER A 17 25.84 2.80 -9.64
N GLU A 18 25.45 1.53 -9.71
CA GLU A 18 24.21 1.08 -10.35
C GLU A 18 22.98 1.63 -9.62
N GLY A 19 22.89 1.44 -8.30
CA GLY A 19 21.74 1.94 -7.55
C GLY A 19 21.67 3.46 -7.53
N SER A 20 22.81 4.15 -7.48
CA SER A 20 22.85 5.62 -7.62
C SER A 20 22.28 6.07 -8.96
N ALA A 21 22.68 5.44 -10.08
CA ALA A 21 22.18 5.80 -11.40
C ALA A 21 20.66 5.57 -11.54
N VAL A 22 20.16 4.44 -11.02
CA VAL A 22 18.73 4.14 -11.01
C VAL A 22 17.95 5.17 -10.18
N LEU A 23 18.43 5.48 -8.97
CA LEU A 23 17.75 6.43 -8.07
C LEU A 23 17.77 7.86 -8.59
N GLU A 24 18.86 8.30 -9.25
CA GLU A 24 18.91 9.61 -9.90
C GLU A 24 17.99 9.70 -11.12
N SER A 25 17.84 8.60 -11.88
CA SER A 25 16.86 8.53 -12.97
C SER A 25 15.44 8.72 -12.43
N ILE A 26 15.10 8.02 -11.34
CA ILE A 26 13.80 8.17 -10.67
C ILE A 26 13.61 9.61 -10.16
N ARG A 27 14.63 10.21 -9.52
CA ARG A 27 14.55 11.61 -9.06
C ARG A 27 14.27 12.54 -10.23
N THR A 28 15.08 12.47 -11.28
CA THR A 28 14.96 13.33 -12.46
C THR A 28 13.59 13.21 -13.11
N TYR A 29 13.06 11.99 -13.16
CA TYR A 29 11.73 11.72 -13.71
C TYR A 29 10.60 12.34 -12.87
N LEU A 30 10.73 12.33 -11.54
CA LEU A 30 9.71 12.87 -10.64
C LEU A 30 9.86 14.37 -10.37
N GLU A 31 11.05 14.94 -10.57
CA GLU A 31 11.34 16.34 -10.28
C GLU A 31 10.56 17.27 -11.22
N GLY A 32 9.87 18.26 -10.62
CA GLY A 32 9.02 19.20 -11.35
C GLY A 32 7.66 18.64 -11.78
N GLN A 33 7.39 17.34 -11.58
CA GLN A 33 6.08 16.75 -11.86
C GLN A 33 5.08 17.11 -10.77
N THR A 34 3.83 17.38 -11.16
CA THR A 34 2.74 17.66 -10.22
C THR A 34 1.78 16.47 -10.14
N ILE A 35 1.42 16.07 -8.93
CA ILE A 35 0.39 15.04 -8.73
C ILE A 35 -0.97 15.66 -9.02
N ARG A 36 -1.65 15.19 -10.07
CA ARG A 36 -3.00 15.65 -10.43
C ARG A 36 -4.10 14.86 -9.72
N ARG A 37 -3.84 13.59 -9.39
CA ARG A 37 -4.83 12.69 -8.78
C ARG A 37 -4.13 11.58 -8.02
N VAL A 38 -4.73 11.18 -6.91
CA VAL A 38 -4.36 9.98 -6.16
C VAL A 38 -5.53 8.99 -6.21
N THR A 39 -5.25 7.71 -6.44
CA THR A 39 -6.26 6.64 -6.42
C THR A 39 -5.77 5.46 -5.60
N PHE A 40 -6.72 4.75 -4.99
CA PHE A 40 -6.46 3.57 -4.16
C PHE A 40 -7.13 2.34 -4.77
N ALA A 41 -6.46 1.20 -4.71
CA ALA A 41 -7.00 -0.08 -5.18
C ALA A 41 -6.66 -1.19 -4.19
N ALA A 42 -7.66 -1.97 -3.80
CA ALA A 42 -7.44 -3.19 -3.02
C ALA A 42 -6.64 -4.21 -3.85
N THR A 43 -5.68 -4.86 -3.20
CA THR A 43 -4.82 -5.91 -3.74
C THR A 43 -4.82 -7.11 -2.79
N GLU A 44 -4.17 -8.20 -3.19
CA GLU A 44 -3.99 -9.37 -2.32
C GLU A 44 -3.19 -9.02 -1.05
N ASP A 45 -2.27 -8.07 -1.15
CA ASP A 45 -1.37 -7.68 -0.07
C ASP A 45 -1.83 -6.44 0.74
N GLY A 46 -2.98 -5.85 0.42
CA GLY A 46 -3.50 -4.65 1.11
C GLY A 46 -4.16 -3.64 0.18
N ILE A 47 -3.79 -2.36 0.30
CA ILE A 47 -4.26 -1.28 -0.57
C ILE A 47 -3.05 -0.64 -1.27
N ALA A 48 -3.05 -0.67 -2.60
CA ALA A 48 -2.06 0.02 -3.41
C ALA A 48 -2.48 1.47 -3.68
N THR A 49 -1.50 2.38 -3.64
CA THR A 49 -1.66 3.79 -3.98
C THR A 49 -1.11 4.06 -5.37
N THR A 50 -1.83 4.83 -6.18
CA THR A 50 -1.36 5.28 -7.50
C THR A 50 -1.41 6.80 -7.58
N LEU A 51 -0.26 7.40 -7.86
CA LEU A 51 -0.12 8.82 -8.16
C LEU A 51 -0.22 9.00 -9.68
N HIS A 52 -1.19 9.79 -10.12
CA HIS A 52 -1.31 10.21 -11.51
C HIS A 52 -0.59 11.55 -11.63
N LEU A 53 0.38 11.63 -12.54
CA LEU A 53 1.15 12.83 -12.80
C LEU A 53 0.49 13.66 -13.91
N ASP A 54 0.89 14.93 -14.01
CA ASP A 54 0.46 15.89 -15.03
C ASP A 54 0.99 15.55 -16.42
N ASN A 55 2.13 14.88 -16.53
CA ASN A 55 2.64 14.28 -17.78
C ASN A 55 1.84 13.05 -18.27
N HIS A 56 0.70 12.75 -17.66
CA HIS A 56 -0.19 11.60 -17.91
C HIS A 56 0.34 10.22 -17.49
N GLU A 57 1.55 10.14 -16.95
CA GLU A 57 2.09 8.88 -16.41
C GLU A 57 1.55 8.60 -15.01
N SER A 58 1.81 7.39 -14.52
CA SER A 58 1.33 6.95 -13.21
C SER A 58 2.40 6.19 -12.47
N PHE A 59 2.57 6.54 -11.19
CA PHE A 59 3.47 5.87 -10.28
C PHE A 59 2.66 5.11 -9.23
N ARG A 60 2.82 3.79 -9.19
CA ARG A 60 2.11 2.91 -8.27
C ARG A 60 3.07 2.37 -7.22
N PHE A 61 2.67 2.45 -5.96
CA PHE A 61 3.40 1.90 -4.84
C PHE A 61 2.44 1.34 -3.79
N GLN A 62 2.98 0.57 -2.86
CA GLN A 62 2.24 0.04 -1.71
C GLN A 62 2.91 0.52 -0.44
N ASP A 63 2.11 1.14 0.42
CA ASP A 63 2.55 1.64 1.72
C ASP A 63 2.45 0.52 2.77
N GLU A 64 3.37 0.48 3.73
CA GLU A 64 3.35 -0.52 4.81
C GLU A 64 2.16 -0.30 5.75
N ASP A 65 1.71 0.96 5.93
CA ASP A 65 0.52 1.28 6.72
C ASP A 65 -0.77 0.77 6.05
N LEU A 66 -0.71 0.58 4.73
CA LEU A 66 -1.78 0.04 3.91
C LEU A 66 -1.59 -1.45 3.57
N ALA A 67 -0.60 -2.11 4.15
CA ALA A 67 -0.44 -3.55 4.05
C ALA A 67 -1.59 -4.25 4.79
N LEU A 68 -2.02 -5.40 4.27
CA LEU A 68 -3.19 -6.11 4.77
C LEU A 68 -3.08 -6.45 6.26
N ASP A 69 -1.93 -6.96 6.70
CA ASP A 69 -1.67 -7.30 8.10
C ASP A 69 -1.78 -6.08 9.01
N THR A 70 -1.20 -4.95 8.59
CA THR A 70 -1.27 -3.67 9.31
C THR A 70 -2.71 -3.19 9.43
N LEU A 71 -3.50 -3.29 8.34
CA LEU A 71 -4.91 -2.93 8.34
C LEU A 71 -5.72 -3.82 9.28
N TYR A 72 -5.46 -5.13 9.30
CA TYR A 72 -6.10 -6.05 10.25
C TYR A 72 -5.76 -5.71 11.70
N GLU A 73 -4.50 -5.39 11.99
CA GLU A 73 -4.07 -5.05 13.34
C GLU A 73 -4.73 -3.74 13.81
N GLN A 74 -4.63 -2.67 13.02
CA GLN A 74 -5.08 -1.33 13.39
C GLN A 74 -6.60 -1.16 13.32
N HIS A 75 -7.26 -1.89 12.41
CA HIS A 75 -8.71 -1.77 12.16
C HIS A 75 -9.46 -3.09 12.37
N SER A 76 -8.93 -3.98 13.22
CA SER A 76 -9.51 -5.30 13.53
C SER A 76 -11.02 -5.29 13.75
N ALA A 77 -11.55 -4.31 14.49
CA ALA A 77 -12.98 -4.19 14.76
C ALA A 77 -13.85 -4.11 13.49
N PHE A 78 -13.39 -3.39 12.46
CA PHE A 78 -14.08 -3.29 11.17
C PHE A 78 -14.13 -4.65 10.47
N PHE A 79 -13.01 -5.37 10.46
CA PHE A 79 -12.92 -6.68 9.84
C PHE A 79 -13.74 -7.74 10.59
N TRP A 80 -13.69 -7.75 11.92
CA TRP A 80 -14.49 -8.66 12.75
C TRP A 80 -16.00 -8.52 12.49
N GLN A 81 -16.51 -7.29 12.43
CA GLN A 81 -17.93 -7.04 12.14
C GLN A 81 -18.36 -7.54 10.75
N ARG A 82 -17.44 -7.54 9.79
CA ARG A 82 -17.69 -7.99 8.42
C ARG A 82 -17.64 -9.51 8.29
N HIS A 83 -16.79 -10.19 9.06
CA HIS A 83 -16.70 -11.66 9.09
C HIS A 83 -17.75 -12.33 9.98
N HIS A 84 -18.30 -11.59 10.94
CA HIS A 84 -19.44 -12.00 11.75
C HIS A 84 -20.57 -10.98 11.56
N PRO A 85 -21.31 -11.02 10.44
CA PRO A 85 -22.52 -10.23 10.34
C PRO A 85 -23.41 -10.62 11.51
N SER A 86 -23.70 -9.65 12.37
CA SER A 86 -24.59 -9.80 13.52
C SER A 86 -25.86 -10.52 13.04
N GLY A 87 -26.04 -11.76 13.50
CA GLY A 87 -27.26 -12.51 13.26
C GLY A 87 -28.39 -11.80 13.99
N ASN A 88 -29.14 -10.95 13.26
CA ASN A 88 -30.34 -10.34 13.80
C ASN A 88 -31.58 -10.97 13.17
N ASN A 89 -32.24 -11.75 14.03
CA ASN A 89 -33.69 -11.88 14.20
C ASN A 89 -34.51 -12.55 13.10
N THR A 90 -34.84 -13.83 13.30
CA THR A 90 -36.18 -14.36 12.97
C THR A 90 -36.58 -15.44 13.97
N GLU A 91 -37.08 -15.03 15.13
CA GLU A 91 -38.12 -15.80 15.82
C GLU A 91 -39.25 -14.83 16.19
N ARG A 92 -40.04 -14.50 15.17
CA ARG A 92 -41.41 -14.02 15.36
C ARG A 92 -42.24 -15.26 15.69
N SER A 93 -42.23 -15.70 16.95
CA SER A 93 -43.18 -16.69 17.44
C SER A 93 -44.51 -16.00 17.70
N THR A 94 -45.31 -15.91 16.64
CA THR A 94 -46.77 -15.95 16.76
C THR A 94 -47.17 -17.37 17.08
N SER A 95 -47.68 -17.62 18.28
CA SER A 95 -48.85 -18.47 18.61
C SER A 95 -49.02 -18.53 20.13
#